data_AF-A0A954PV67-F1
#
_entry.id   AF-A0A954PV67-F1
#
_cell.length_a   1.000
_cell.length_b   1.000
_cell.length_c   1.000
_cell.angle_alpha   90.00
_cell.angle_beta   90.00
_cell.angle_gamma   90.00
#
_symmetry.space_group_name_H-M   'P 1'
#
loop_
_entity.id
_entity.type
_entity.pdbx_description
1 polymer ?
#
loop_
_entity_poly.entity_id
_entity_poly.type
_entity_poly.pdbx_seq_one_letter_code
_entity_poly.pdbx_strand_id
1 'polypeptide(L)'
;MDQKLLKFATIALLVGVVAFLGWHAFKNSQESDASTIDVASKPSDPDAAAKRAALDNVQLGTFGHSGESTEESQRSDGSSNFQRDALTLRVGVIGATPSRDEVTAIMQFPHDRTDVRRAYAEARDRACRLLVPGVAVSPPLTKLLLNQAGTLGRTTVLAIGLEYDSTGPKKLPAVTRGQVVKYFEKHRLAVQPMIYHDANGRPYFGTDCQAAFYELARPGLTVNAEAMIAVAVGRFRALGIVGGAATEGTSGDILGRTLALAFTFAQKDETITGASDAALTVTELLLLHLSPDCTADDPEIQVFVTSDQRSNLHRLETRGLRLNSPTPTISADIQFNKTVLMGMYPADPVVSGIRYRSSGILSMDTIKRLGKADGQRPAVSLTEILDQFGKLADSGSSI
;
A
#
# COMPACT_ATOMS: atom_id res chain seq x y z
N MET A 1 -1.91 -9.11 -69.52
CA MET A 1 -0.91 -8.98 -68.44
C MET A 1 -0.43 -10.38 -68.09
N ASP A 2 0.85 -10.66 -68.38
CA ASP A 2 1.38 -12.03 -68.32
C ASP A 2 1.45 -12.58 -66.90
N GLN A 3 0.77 -13.69 -66.68
CA GLN A 3 0.72 -14.41 -65.39
C GLN A 3 2.12 -14.85 -64.90
N LYS A 4 3.09 -14.96 -65.82
CA LYS A 4 4.50 -15.23 -65.51
C LYS A 4 5.19 -14.04 -64.84
N LEU A 5 4.81 -12.82 -65.22
CA LEU A 5 5.40 -11.57 -64.71
C LEU A 5 4.94 -11.30 -63.26
N LEU A 6 3.68 -11.64 -62.95
CA LEU A 6 3.14 -11.53 -61.59
C LEU A 6 3.80 -12.52 -60.61
N LYS A 7 4.09 -13.75 -61.06
CA LYS A 7 4.78 -14.77 -60.24
C LYS A 7 6.24 -14.40 -59.98
N PHE A 8 6.92 -13.81 -60.96
CA PHE A 8 8.28 -13.30 -60.76
C PHE A 8 8.31 -12.13 -59.77
N ALA A 9 7.34 -11.21 -59.85
CA ALA A 9 7.25 -10.08 -58.94
C ALA A 9 7.00 -10.51 -57.47
N THR A 10 6.14 -11.50 -57.24
CA THR A 10 5.89 -12.01 -55.88
C THR A 10 7.09 -12.76 -55.29
N ILE A 11 7.82 -13.54 -56.10
CA ILE A 11 9.05 -14.21 -55.65
C ILE A 11 10.13 -13.17 -55.30
N ALA A 12 10.33 -12.15 -56.14
CA ALA A 12 11.30 -11.09 -55.88
C ALA A 12 10.98 -10.31 -54.59
N LEU A 13 9.70 -10.04 -54.34
CA LEU A 13 9.27 -9.34 -53.13
C LEU A 13 9.50 -10.18 -51.86
N LEU A 14 9.25 -11.50 -51.94
CA LEU A 14 9.46 -12.41 -50.83
C LEU A 14 10.95 -12.56 -50.49
N VAL A 15 11.82 -12.63 -51.51
CA VAL A 15 13.28 -12.62 -51.33
C VAL A 15 13.76 -11.30 -50.71
N GLY A 16 13.20 -10.16 -51.15
CA GLY A 16 13.52 -8.85 -50.59
C GLY A 16 13.16 -8.73 -49.09
N VAL A 17 12.00 -9.25 -48.69
CA VAL A 17 11.56 -9.24 -47.28
C VAL A 17 12.45 -10.13 -46.41
N VAL A 18 12.82 -11.32 -46.89
CA VAL A 18 13.71 -12.23 -46.15
C VAL A 18 15.12 -11.63 -46.01
N ALA A 19 15.65 -11.00 -47.06
CA ALA A 19 16.94 -10.31 -47.00
C ALA A 19 16.91 -9.11 -46.04
N PHE A 20 15.81 -8.34 -46.02
CA PHE A 20 15.63 -7.22 -45.10
C PHE A 20 15.55 -7.67 -43.63
N LEU A 21 14.82 -8.74 -43.35
CA LEU A 21 14.74 -9.32 -42.00
C LEU A 21 16.10 -9.89 -41.54
N GLY A 22 16.84 -10.55 -42.44
CA GLY A 22 18.19 -11.04 -42.16
C GLY A 22 19.18 -9.92 -41.86
N TRP A 23 19.15 -8.82 -42.63
CA TRP A 23 19.96 -7.63 -42.36
C TRP A 23 19.62 -7.02 -41.00
N HIS A 24 18.34 -6.91 -40.66
CA HIS A 24 17.91 -6.28 -39.41
C HIS A 24 18.29 -7.13 -38.18
N ALA A 25 18.26 -8.46 -38.31
CA ALA A 25 18.75 -9.37 -37.28
C ALA A 25 20.28 -9.26 -37.11
N PHE A 26 21.03 -9.17 -38.22
CA PHE A 26 22.49 -9.02 -38.18
C PHE A 26 22.92 -7.69 -37.54
N LYS A 27 22.24 -6.58 -37.86
CA LYS A 27 22.53 -5.26 -37.27
C LYS A 27 22.28 -5.24 -35.76
N ASN A 28 21.20 -5.87 -35.29
CA ASN A 28 20.90 -5.92 -33.86
C ASN A 28 21.85 -6.81 -33.06
N SER A 29 22.44 -7.84 -33.68
CA SER A 29 23.46 -8.66 -33.01
C SER A 29 24.79 -7.92 -32.82
N GLN A 30 25.08 -6.89 -33.63
CA GLN A 30 26.32 -6.12 -33.51
C GLN A 30 26.29 -5.07 -32.38
N GLU A 31 25.10 -4.67 -31.90
CA GLU A 31 24.94 -3.73 -30.77
C GLU A 31 24.93 -4.41 -29.39
N SER A 32 24.92 -5.75 -29.32
CA SER A 32 24.80 -6.47 -28.04
C SER A 32 26.14 -6.99 -27.45
N ASP A 33 27.27 -6.78 -28.12
CA ASP A 33 28.60 -7.28 -27.67
C ASP A 33 29.56 -6.19 -27.16
N ALA A 34 29.07 -5.00 -26.84
CA ALA A 34 29.90 -3.90 -26.32
C ALA A 34 29.41 -3.36 -24.96
N SER A 35 29.46 -4.18 -23.91
CA SER A 35 29.59 -3.68 -22.54
C SER A 35 30.21 -4.72 -21.60
N THR A 36 31.51 -4.95 -21.75
CA THR A 36 32.37 -5.50 -20.69
C THR A 36 33.36 -4.39 -20.29
N ILE A 37 33.46 -4.21 -18.98
CA ILE A 37 34.16 -3.16 -18.22
C ILE A 37 35.64 -3.08 -18.61
N ASP A 38 36.17 -1.87 -18.86
CA ASP A 38 37.53 -1.56 -18.42
C ASP A 38 37.81 -0.05 -18.20
N VAL A 39 38.77 0.16 -17.31
CA VAL A 39 39.12 1.37 -16.56
C VAL A 39 40.00 2.34 -17.37
N ALA A 40 39.82 3.63 -17.07
CA ALA A 40 40.72 4.76 -17.34
C ALA A 40 40.93 5.24 -18.80
N SER A 41 40.28 6.36 -19.15
CA SER A 41 40.89 7.38 -20.01
C SER A 41 40.29 8.78 -19.77
N LYS A 42 41.15 9.78 -19.99
CA LYS A 42 41.05 11.20 -19.61
C LYS A 42 39.84 11.92 -20.22
N PRO A 43 39.31 12.97 -19.55
CA PRO A 43 38.23 13.79 -20.07
C PRO A 43 38.77 14.82 -21.08
N SER A 44 38.34 14.70 -22.32
CA SER A 44 38.40 15.76 -23.32
C SER A 44 37.20 16.69 -23.15
N ASP A 45 37.20 17.51 -22.10
CA ASP A 45 36.34 18.70 -22.04
C ASP A 45 36.87 19.72 -21.01
N PRO A 46 37.54 20.81 -21.42
CA PRO A 46 38.12 21.79 -20.51
C PRO A 46 37.05 22.54 -19.67
N ASP A 47 35.81 22.63 -20.17
CA ASP A 47 34.72 23.31 -19.47
C ASP A 47 34.07 22.45 -18.37
N ALA A 48 34.18 21.12 -18.46
CA ALA A 48 33.70 20.19 -17.43
C ALA A 48 34.65 20.11 -16.22
N ALA A 49 35.96 20.33 -16.45
CA ALA A 49 36.96 20.39 -15.38
C ALA A 49 36.84 21.68 -14.56
N ALA A 50 36.56 22.81 -15.22
CA ALA A 50 36.34 24.10 -14.55
C ALA A 50 35.09 24.10 -13.66
N LYS A 51 34.00 23.44 -14.09
CA LYS A 51 32.78 23.29 -13.27
C LYS A 51 32.94 22.36 -12.07
N ARG A 52 33.82 21.36 -12.12
CA ARG A 52 34.14 20.50 -10.96
C ARG A 52 35.06 21.19 -9.96
N ALA A 53 36.04 21.98 -10.42
CA ALA A 53 36.88 22.79 -9.53
C ALA A 53 36.10 23.91 -8.80
N ALA A 54 34.97 24.38 -9.37
CA ALA A 54 34.06 25.30 -8.71
C ALA A 54 33.13 24.64 -7.68
N LEU A 55 32.90 23.32 -7.78
CA LEU A 55 32.09 22.54 -6.83
C LEU A 55 32.92 22.03 -5.63
N ASP A 56 34.23 21.77 -5.81
CA ASP A 56 35.13 21.41 -4.71
C ASP A 56 35.55 22.60 -3.82
N ASN A 57 35.26 23.83 -4.24
CA ASN A 57 35.51 25.05 -3.45
C ASN A 57 34.25 25.62 -2.76
N VAL A 58 33.16 24.86 -2.70
CA VAL A 58 32.04 25.18 -1.80
C VAL A 58 32.41 24.71 -0.40
N GLN A 59 33.13 25.58 0.29
CA GLN A 59 33.54 25.47 1.68
C GLN A 59 32.27 25.48 2.56
N LEU A 60 31.71 24.29 2.81
CA LEU A 60 30.72 24.06 3.86
C LEU A 60 31.35 24.46 5.19
N GLY A 61 30.74 25.46 5.84
CA GLY A 61 31.24 26.11 7.04
C GLY A 61 31.67 25.12 8.12
N THR A 62 32.85 25.40 8.66
CA THR A 62 33.42 24.80 9.86
C THR A 62 32.43 24.95 11.03
N PHE A 63 31.80 23.85 11.45
CA PHE A 63 31.05 23.83 12.70
C PHE A 63 32.03 23.67 13.86
N GLY A 64 31.92 24.63 14.79
CA GLY A 64 32.87 24.92 15.85
C GLY A 64 33.22 23.72 16.71
N HIS A 65 34.54 23.61 16.94
CA HIS A 65 35.12 23.00 18.10
C HIS A 65 34.84 23.90 19.32
N SER A 66 34.01 23.40 20.23
CA SER A 66 33.90 23.87 21.61
C SER A 66 33.13 22.77 22.34
N GLY A 67 33.62 22.12 23.37
CA GLY A 67 34.76 22.35 24.24
C GLY A 67 34.42 21.48 25.43
N GLU A 68 35.27 20.50 25.68
CA GLU A 68 35.22 19.62 26.83
C GLU A 68 35.40 20.46 28.10
N SER A 69 34.42 20.44 29.00
CA SER A 69 34.63 20.83 30.40
C SER A 69 33.70 20.02 31.32
N THR A 70 34.38 19.12 32.01
CA THR A 70 34.11 18.30 33.19
C THR A 70 33.32 18.99 34.33
N GLU A 71 32.45 18.19 34.97
CA GLU A 71 32.00 18.15 36.38
C GLU A 71 31.67 19.45 37.17
N GLU A 72 30.43 19.58 37.67
CA GLU A 72 30.04 19.35 39.09
C GLU A 72 28.60 19.83 39.40
N SER A 73 27.91 18.98 40.18
CA SER A 73 26.72 19.12 41.03
C SER A 73 26.06 20.50 41.28
N GLN A 74 24.71 20.57 41.23
CA GLN A 74 23.86 20.96 42.38
C GLN A 74 22.34 20.83 42.09
N ARG A 75 21.63 20.29 43.08
CA ARG A 75 20.15 20.28 43.21
C ARG A 75 19.65 21.68 43.61
N SER A 76 18.51 22.12 43.06
CA SER A 76 17.45 22.78 43.84
C SER A 76 16.13 22.87 43.07
N ASP A 77 15.06 22.51 43.77
CA ASP A 77 13.64 22.74 43.45
C ASP A 77 13.32 24.21 43.10
N GLY A 78 12.24 24.41 42.33
CA GLY A 78 11.54 25.69 42.32
C GLY A 78 10.80 26.01 41.03
N SER A 79 9.49 25.74 41.04
CA SER A 79 8.44 26.20 40.12
C SER A 79 8.71 27.48 39.32
N SER A 80 8.48 27.43 38.01
CA SER A 80 7.94 28.57 37.25
C SER A 80 6.98 28.12 36.16
N ASN A 81 5.75 28.64 36.23
CA ASN A 81 4.82 28.76 35.12
C ASN A 81 5.44 29.60 33.99
N PHE A 82 4.94 29.40 32.76
CA PHE A 82 5.20 30.05 31.45
C PHE A 82 5.82 29.03 30.48
N GLN A 83 5.43 28.86 29.21
CA GLN A 83 4.66 29.71 28.31
C GLN A 83 4.26 28.81 27.12
N ARG A 84 3.09 29.05 26.53
CA ARG A 84 2.85 28.69 25.13
C ARG A 84 3.91 29.38 24.26
N ASP A 85 4.83 28.62 23.70
CA ASP A 85 5.36 28.74 22.34
C ASP A 85 6.66 27.96 22.22
N ALA A 86 6.57 26.81 21.56
CA ALA A 86 7.57 26.47 20.55
C ALA A 86 6.92 25.46 19.61
N LEU A 87 6.37 25.95 18.49
CA LEU A 87 6.32 25.17 17.26
C LEU A 87 7.77 24.94 16.80
N THR A 88 8.51 24.09 17.52
CA THR A 88 9.73 23.49 16.98
C THR A 88 9.28 22.50 15.93
N LEU A 89 9.31 22.90 14.67
CA LEU A 89 9.43 21.98 13.56
C LEU A 89 10.73 21.20 13.77
N ARG A 90 10.63 20.06 14.46
CA ARG A 90 11.68 19.06 14.50
C ARG A 90 11.82 18.55 13.07
N VAL A 91 12.85 19.03 12.38
CA VAL A 91 13.28 18.47 11.10
C VAL A 91 13.66 17.02 11.39
N GLY A 92 12.74 16.10 11.08
CA GLY A 92 12.98 14.68 11.24
C GLY A 92 14.22 14.30 10.45
N VAL A 93 15.17 13.64 11.12
CA VAL A 93 16.24 12.92 10.43
C VAL A 93 15.56 11.95 9.47
N ILE A 94 15.80 12.12 8.16
CA ILE A 94 15.26 11.24 7.13
C ILE A 94 15.79 9.83 7.42
N GLY A 95 14.95 8.98 8.00
CA GLY A 95 15.30 7.62 8.45
C GLY A 95 15.14 7.34 9.95
N ALA A 96 14.67 8.28 10.78
CA ALA A 96 14.36 7.99 12.18
C ALA A 96 13.10 7.11 12.31
N THR A 97 13.21 6.01 13.06
CA THR A 97 12.07 5.17 13.46
C THR A 97 11.13 6.00 14.34
N PRO A 98 9.86 6.23 13.94
CA PRO A 98 8.93 7.01 14.74
C PRO A 98 8.59 6.26 16.03
N SER A 99 8.71 6.89 17.18
CA SER A 99 8.28 6.28 18.44
C SER A 99 6.75 6.08 18.47
N ARG A 100 6.25 5.19 19.33
CA ARG A 100 4.81 4.87 19.43
C ARG A 100 3.94 6.11 19.65
N ASP A 101 4.43 7.08 20.42
CA ASP A 101 3.72 8.31 20.75
C ASP A 101 3.73 9.35 19.61
N GLU A 102 4.65 9.21 18.64
CA GLU A 102 4.74 10.07 17.45
C GLU A 102 3.83 9.58 16.32
N VAL A 103 3.36 8.33 16.37
CA VAL A 103 2.45 7.79 15.36
C VAL A 103 1.05 8.38 15.57
N THR A 104 0.45 8.90 14.49
CA THR A 104 -0.90 9.49 14.58
C THR A 104 -1.92 8.47 15.06
N ALA A 105 -2.50 8.76 16.23
CA ALA A 105 -3.55 7.97 16.84
C ALA A 105 -4.95 8.52 16.54
N ILE A 106 -5.94 7.62 16.54
CA ILE A 106 -7.36 7.95 16.62
C ILE A 106 -7.89 7.47 17.97
N MET A 107 -8.45 8.41 18.73
CA MET A 107 -8.92 8.19 20.10
C MET A 107 -10.06 7.19 20.15
N GLN A 108 -11.00 7.30 19.20
CA GLN A 108 -12.16 6.44 19.07
C GLN A 108 -12.28 5.95 17.64
N PHE A 109 -12.67 4.69 17.49
CA PHE A 109 -12.92 4.11 16.19
C PHE A 109 -14.13 4.77 15.50
N PRO A 110 -13.99 5.27 14.26
CA PRO A 110 -15.08 5.96 13.58
C PRO A 110 -16.14 4.95 13.11
N HIS A 111 -17.26 4.91 13.83
CA HIS A 111 -18.35 3.98 13.59
C HIS A 111 -19.36 4.47 12.54
N ASP A 112 -19.53 5.79 12.44
CA ASP A 112 -20.60 6.39 11.64
C ASP A 112 -20.08 6.96 10.32
N ARG A 113 -20.98 7.10 9.34
CA ARG A 113 -20.60 7.51 7.98
C ARG A 113 -19.92 8.86 7.93
N THR A 114 -20.40 9.79 8.75
CA THR A 114 -19.90 11.15 8.87
C THR A 114 -18.49 11.16 9.47
N ASP A 115 -18.26 10.39 10.53
CA ASP A 115 -16.97 10.33 11.21
C ASP A 115 -15.88 9.71 10.32
N VAL A 116 -16.21 8.62 9.62
CA VAL A 116 -15.28 8.00 8.67
C VAL A 116 -14.93 8.97 7.55
N ARG A 117 -15.91 9.71 7.01
CA ARG A 117 -15.66 10.70 5.95
C ARG A 117 -14.79 11.85 6.43
N ARG A 118 -15.02 12.34 7.66
CA ARG A 118 -14.19 13.37 8.29
C ARG A 118 -12.75 12.86 8.47
N ALA A 119 -12.58 11.71 9.10
CA ALA A 119 -11.26 11.10 9.30
C ALA A 119 -10.54 10.84 7.97
N TYR A 120 -11.26 10.38 6.94
CA TYR A 120 -10.70 10.18 5.60
C TYR A 120 -10.24 11.48 4.95
N ALA A 121 -10.99 12.57 5.12
CA ALA A 121 -10.63 13.88 4.60
C ALA A 121 -9.37 14.43 5.30
N GLU A 122 -9.27 14.26 6.62
CA GLU A 122 -8.11 14.64 7.44
C GLU A 122 -6.86 13.78 7.12
N ALA A 123 -7.04 12.52 6.73
CA ALA A 123 -5.95 11.61 6.40
C ALA A 123 -5.34 11.80 4.98
N ARG A 124 -5.54 12.96 4.34
CA ARG A 124 -5.10 13.19 2.94
C ARG A 124 -3.60 12.96 2.73
N ASP A 125 -2.78 13.36 3.69
CA ASP A 125 -1.31 13.27 3.58
C ASP A 125 -0.77 11.86 3.83
N ARG A 126 -1.64 10.97 4.33
CA ARG A 126 -1.36 9.56 4.66
C ARG A 126 -1.96 8.62 3.61
N ALA A 127 -1.92 9.04 2.35
CA ALA A 127 -2.35 8.22 1.24
C ALA A 127 -1.33 7.11 0.96
N CYS A 128 -1.85 5.91 0.66
CA CYS A 128 -1.05 4.77 0.26
C CYS A 128 -0.31 5.10 -1.03
N ARG A 129 0.97 4.71 -1.10
CA ARG A 129 1.83 4.99 -2.26
C ARG A 129 2.09 3.71 -3.04
N LEU A 130 1.96 3.80 -4.35
CA LEU A 130 2.36 2.70 -5.22
C LEU A 130 3.89 2.63 -5.28
N LEU A 131 4.43 1.43 -5.11
CA LEU A 131 5.86 1.18 -5.27
C LEU A 131 6.31 1.37 -6.71
N VAL A 132 7.53 1.87 -6.86
CA VAL A 132 8.18 1.93 -8.17
C VAL A 132 8.45 0.51 -8.70
N PRO A 133 8.46 0.30 -10.02
CA PRO A 133 8.76 -1.01 -10.62
C PRO A 133 10.15 -1.53 -10.27
N GLY A 134 10.31 -2.85 -10.24
CA GLY A 134 11.58 -3.52 -9.97
C GLY A 134 11.92 -3.64 -8.47
N VAL A 135 11.05 -3.20 -7.58
CA VAL A 135 11.20 -3.34 -6.12
C VAL A 135 10.64 -4.69 -5.68
N ALA A 136 11.26 -5.31 -4.68
CA ALA A 136 10.75 -6.55 -4.08
C ALA A 136 9.33 -6.35 -3.52
N VAL A 137 8.41 -7.23 -3.93
CA VAL A 137 7.04 -7.26 -3.42
C VAL A 137 7.06 -7.70 -1.96
N SER A 138 7.68 -8.83 -1.62
CA SER A 138 7.87 -9.23 -0.22
C SER A 138 9.34 -9.08 0.17
N PRO A 139 9.79 -7.89 0.62
CA PRO A 139 11.14 -7.76 1.14
C PRO A 139 11.29 -8.60 2.43
N PRO A 140 12.48 -9.15 2.71
CA PRO A 140 12.73 -9.77 4.00
C PRO A 140 12.65 -8.70 5.11
N LEU A 141 12.17 -9.12 6.28
CA LEU A 141 12.16 -8.25 7.46
C LEU A 141 13.60 -7.99 7.93
N THR A 142 13.83 -6.79 8.44
CA THR A 142 15.12 -6.38 8.99
C THR A 142 15.36 -7.14 10.29
N LYS A 143 16.60 -7.64 10.47
CA LYS A 143 16.98 -8.31 11.72
C LYS A 143 16.95 -7.34 12.90
N LEU A 144 16.48 -7.85 14.03
CA LEU A 144 16.38 -7.09 15.26
C LEU A 144 17.75 -6.82 15.88
N LEU A 145 17.93 -5.58 16.33
CA LEU A 145 19.00 -5.20 17.23
C LEU A 145 18.39 -5.11 18.64
N LEU A 146 18.91 -5.92 19.55
CA LEU A 146 18.44 -6.00 20.93
C LEU A 146 18.53 -4.61 21.60
N ASN A 147 17.50 -4.26 22.37
CA ASN A 147 17.40 -3.02 23.16
C ASN A 147 17.40 -1.72 22.34
N GLN A 148 17.10 -1.79 21.03
CA GLN A 148 17.00 -0.62 20.17
C GLN A 148 15.65 -0.59 19.48
N ALA A 149 15.08 0.61 19.30
CA ALA A 149 13.91 0.78 18.44
C ALA A 149 14.35 0.81 16.98
N GLY A 150 13.59 0.18 16.10
CA GLY A 150 14.00 0.00 14.71
C GLY A 150 12.82 -0.22 13.77
N THR A 151 13.13 -0.24 12.48
CA THR A 151 12.17 -0.50 11.41
C THR A 151 12.27 -1.96 10.99
N LEU A 152 11.20 -2.74 11.15
CA LEU A 152 11.13 -4.11 10.63
C LEU A 152 11.03 -4.09 9.10
N GLY A 153 10.22 -3.17 8.57
CA GLY A 153 10.07 -2.93 7.14
C GLY A 153 8.63 -3.15 6.67
N ARG A 154 8.50 -3.38 5.35
CA ARG A 154 7.22 -3.58 4.67
C ARG A 154 6.87 -5.06 4.71
N THR A 155 5.63 -5.37 5.04
CA THR A 155 5.12 -6.74 4.94
C THR A 155 3.86 -6.78 4.12
N THR A 156 3.62 -7.86 3.39
CA THR A 156 2.39 -8.01 2.60
C THR A 156 1.30 -8.61 3.47
N VAL A 157 0.21 -7.86 3.69
CA VAL A 157 -0.88 -8.30 4.57
C VAL A 157 -2.08 -8.88 3.81
N LEU A 158 -2.32 -8.42 2.58
CA LEU A 158 -3.41 -8.90 1.73
C LEU A 158 -3.10 -8.66 0.27
N ALA A 159 -3.78 -9.41 -0.60
CA ALA A 159 -3.79 -9.20 -2.04
C ALA A 159 -5.21 -8.89 -2.55
N ILE A 160 -5.31 -7.88 -3.41
CA ILE A 160 -6.53 -7.47 -4.10
C ILE A 160 -6.40 -7.90 -5.56
N GLY A 161 -7.38 -8.66 -6.04
CA GLY A 161 -7.58 -8.96 -7.45
C GLY A 161 -8.76 -8.17 -7.99
N LEU A 162 -8.67 -7.80 -9.25
CA LEU A 162 -9.77 -7.20 -10.00
C LEU A 162 -10.31 -8.23 -10.96
N GLU A 163 -11.61 -8.22 -11.19
CA GLU A 163 -12.29 -9.05 -12.18
C GLU A 163 -13.20 -8.16 -13.02
N TYR A 164 -13.31 -8.44 -14.32
CA TYR A 164 -14.17 -7.66 -15.20
C TYR A 164 -15.60 -8.20 -15.15
N ASP A 165 -16.54 -7.34 -14.79
CA ASP A 165 -17.96 -7.69 -14.80
C ASP A 165 -18.60 -7.38 -16.16
N SER A 166 -19.01 -8.44 -16.84
CA SER A 166 -19.60 -8.37 -18.18
C SER A 166 -21.10 -8.05 -18.20
N THR A 167 -21.75 -7.98 -17.04
CA THR A 167 -23.19 -7.73 -16.89
C THR A 167 -23.56 -6.24 -16.94
N GLY A 168 -22.58 -5.35 -17.02
CA GLY A 168 -22.79 -3.90 -17.08
C GLY A 168 -23.60 -3.41 -18.29
N PRO A 169 -24.31 -2.27 -18.17
CA PRO A 169 -25.17 -1.72 -19.22
C PRO A 169 -24.38 -1.28 -20.46
N LYS A 170 -23.11 -0.88 -20.28
CA LYS A 170 -22.19 -0.51 -21.35
C LYS A 170 -21.06 -1.52 -21.43
N LYS A 171 -21.20 -2.48 -22.35
CA LYS A 171 -20.17 -3.49 -22.59
C LYS A 171 -18.99 -2.85 -23.31
N LEU A 172 -17.79 -3.07 -22.80
CA LEU A 172 -16.57 -2.72 -23.53
C LEU A 172 -16.55 -3.44 -24.89
N PRO A 173 -15.97 -2.83 -25.94
CA PRO A 173 -15.73 -3.51 -27.21
C PRO A 173 -14.99 -4.84 -27.00
N ALA A 174 -15.30 -5.86 -27.81
CA ALA A 174 -14.80 -7.23 -27.58
C ALA A 174 -13.27 -7.31 -27.47
N VAL A 175 -12.54 -6.51 -28.25
CA VAL A 175 -11.07 -6.45 -28.24
C VAL A 175 -10.56 -5.85 -26.92
N THR A 176 -11.03 -4.66 -26.54
CA THR A 176 -10.65 -3.99 -25.28
C THR A 176 -11.03 -4.84 -24.07
N ARG A 177 -12.21 -5.46 -24.09
CA ARG A 177 -12.66 -6.39 -23.05
C ARG A 177 -11.67 -7.55 -22.86
N GLY A 178 -11.24 -8.19 -23.95
CA GLY A 178 -10.27 -9.28 -23.87
C GLY A 178 -8.93 -8.85 -23.28
N GLN A 179 -8.47 -7.64 -23.60
CA GLN A 179 -7.25 -7.06 -23.01
C GLN A 179 -7.42 -6.77 -21.52
N VAL A 180 -8.54 -6.17 -21.11
CA VAL A 180 -8.85 -5.86 -19.70
C VAL A 180 -8.95 -7.12 -18.85
N VAL A 181 -9.70 -8.13 -19.31
CA VAL A 181 -9.83 -9.42 -18.62
C VAL A 181 -8.45 -10.05 -18.43
N LYS A 182 -7.66 -10.14 -19.51
CA LYS A 182 -6.31 -10.70 -19.45
C LYS A 182 -5.37 -9.89 -18.54
N TYR A 183 -5.53 -8.57 -18.52
CA TYR A 183 -4.75 -7.69 -17.64
C TYR A 183 -5.11 -7.95 -16.17
N PHE A 184 -6.40 -8.01 -15.83
CA PHE A 184 -6.89 -8.28 -14.49
C PHE A 184 -6.56 -9.70 -14.01
N GLU A 185 -6.63 -10.71 -14.86
CA GLU A 185 -6.24 -12.08 -14.52
C GLU A 185 -4.75 -12.20 -14.18
N LYS A 186 -3.90 -11.44 -14.87
CA LYS A 186 -2.44 -11.52 -14.72
C LYS A 186 -1.87 -10.74 -13.55
N HIS A 187 -2.55 -9.70 -13.11
CA HIS A 187 -2.00 -8.76 -12.14
C HIS A 187 -2.76 -8.75 -10.83
N ARG A 188 -2.05 -8.42 -9.76
CA ARG A 188 -2.60 -8.26 -8.41
C ARG A 188 -1.98 -7.04 -7.74
N LEU A 189 -2.69 -6.53 -6.74
CA LEU A 189 -2.23 -5.45 -5.88
C LEU A 189 -2.06 -5.98 -4.46
N ALA A 190 -0.85 -5.96 -3.94
CA ALA A 190 -0.55 -6.26 -2.55
C ALA A 190 -0.57 -4.97 -1.72
N VAL A 191 -1.23 -4.98 -0.56
CA VAL A 191 -1.19 -3.87 0.40
C VAL A 191 -0.14 -4.17 1.46
N GLN A 192 0.67 -3.16 1.78
CA GLN A 192 1.90 -3.32 2.57
C GLN A 192 2.06 -2.21 3.61
N PRO A 193 1.64 -2.41 4.86
CA PRO A 193 1.97 -1.50 5.95
C PRO A 193 3.46 -1.53 6.27
N MET A 194 3.95 -0.43 6.83
CA MET A 194 5.24 -0.37 7.53
C MET A 194 5.06 -0.82 8.99
N ILE A 195 5.97 -1.69 9.43
CA ILE A 195 6.04 -2.15 10.82
C ILE A 195 7.36 -1.72 11.44
N TYR A 196 7.27 -1.30 12.68
CA TYR A 196 8.38 -0.89 13.52
C TYR A 196 8.40 -1.74 14.78
N HIS A 197 9.51 -1.71 15.51
CA HIS A 197 9.61 -2.32 16.84
C HIS A 197 10.16 -1.33 17.84
N ASP A 198 9.74 -1.45 19.09
CA ASP A 198 10.26 -0.63 20.19
C ASP A 198 11.57 -1.22 20.75
N ALA A 199 12.13 -0.58 21.77
CA ALA A 199 13.33 -1.07 22.46
C ALA A 199 13.12 -2.42 23.17
N ASN A 200 11.86 -2.76 23.47
CA ASN A 200 11.49 -4.05 24.06
C ASN A 200 11.26 -5.13 22.99
N GLY A 201 11.48 -4.84 21.71
CA GLY A 201 11.25 -5.76 20.59
C GLY A 201 9.77 -5.99 20.27
N ARG A 202 8.86 -5.15 20.75
CA ARG A 202 7.42 -5.29 20.50
C ARG A 202 7.04 -4.58 19.19
N PRO A 203 6.45 -5.28 18.22
CA PRO A 203 6.07 -4.67 16.95
C PRO A 203 4.88 -3.71 17.12
N TYR A 204 4.85 -2.68 16.29
CA TYR A 204 3.72 -1.77 16.14
C TYR A 204 3.63 -1.24 14.70
N PHE A 205 2.44 -0.81 14.31
CA PHE A 205 2.23 -0.20 13.00
C PHE A 205 2.63 1.27 12.99
N GLY A 206 3.21 1.72 11.88
CA GLY A 206 3.16 3.14 11.53
C GLY A 206 1.93 3.49 10.70
N THR A 207 1.86 4.75 10.27
CA THR A 207 0.81 5.22 9.36
C THR A 207 1.20 5.16 7.89
N ASP A 208 2.45 4.79 7.60
CA ASP A 208 2.92 4.60 6.24
C ASP A 208 2.38 3.31 5.63
N CYS A 209 1.67 3.45 4.52
CA CYS A 209 1.12 2.34 3.75
C CYS A 209 1.64 2.42 2.31
N GLN A 210 2.06 1.28 1.78
CA GLN A 210 2.51 1.15 0.41
C GLN A 210 1.72 0.04 -0.28
N ALA A 211 1.66 0.09 -1.60
CA ALA A 211 1.05 -0.95 -2.41
C ALA A 211 2.04 -1.44 -3.46
N ALA A 212 2.11 -2.75 -3.62
CA ALA A 212 2.92 -3.42 -4.61
C ALA A 212 2.03 -3.96 -5.72
N PHE A 213 2.18 -3.44 -6.93
CA PHE A 213 1.51 -4.00 -8.10
C PHE A 213 2.44 -5.00 -8.79
N TYR A 214 1.97 -6.22 -9.03
CA TYR A 214 2.82 -7.31 -9.50
C TYR A 214 2.09 -8.26 -10.44
N GLU A 215 2.86 -9.01 -11.24
CA GLU A 215 2.36 -10.08 -12.11
C GLU A 215 2.37 -11.42 -11.37
N LEU A 216 1.29 -12.20 -11.47
CA LEU A 216 1.21 -13.55 -10.88
C LEU A 216 2.29 -14.50 -11.41
N ALA A 217 2.70 -14.33 -12.67
CA ALA A 217 3.76 -15.13 -13.28
C ALA A 217 5.15 -14.80 -12.71
N ARG A 218 5.35 -13.59 -12.18
CA ARG A 218 6.61 -13.08 -11.66
C ARG A 218 6.36 -12.26 -10.38
N PRO A 219 5.91 -12.90 -9.28
CA PRO A 219 5.41 -12.20 -8.11
C PRO A 219 6.49 -11.55 -7.24
N GLY A 220 7.77 -11.79 -7.54
CA GLY A 220 8.88 -11.30 -6.71
C GLY A 220 9.10 -9.79 -6.83
N LEU A 221 8.77 -9.19 -7.97
CA LEU A 221 9.09 -7.79 -8.28
C LEU A 221 7.83 -7.02 -8.69
N THR A 222 7.80 -5.74 -8.32
CA THR A 222 6.77 -4.81 -8.76
C THR A 222 6.88 -4.51 -10.25
N VAL A 223 5.74 -4.27 -10.89
CA VAL A 223 5.64 -3.90 -12.31
C VAL A 223 4.92 -2.56 -12.46
N ASN A 224 5.01 -1.96 -13.65
CA ASN A 224 4.27 -0.75 -13.97
C ASN A 224 2.76 -0.99 -13.88
N ALA A 225 2.07 -0.19 -13.06
CA ALA A 225 0.63 -0.21 -13.00
C ALA A 225 0.02 0.80 -13.98
N GLU A 226 -1.15 0.45 -14.52
CA GLU A 226 -1.98 1.40 -15.26
C GLU A 226 -2.38 2.61 -14.39
N ALA A 227 -2.54 3.77 -15.01
CA ALA A 227 -2.81 5.03 -14.30
C ALA A 227 -4.05 4.96 -13.40
N MET A 228 -5.09 4.23 -13.83
CA MET A 228 -6.30 4.01 -13.04
C MET A 228 -6.03 3.30 -11.70
N ILE A 229 -5.07 2.36 -11.67
CA ILE A 229 -4.69 1.64 -10.46
C ILE A 229 -3.95 2.57 -9.51
N ALA A 230 -3.00 3.37 -10.03
CA ALA A 230 -2.28 4.35 -9.23
C ALA A 230 -3.23 5.38 -8.57
N VAL A 231 -4.23 5.87 -9.33
CA VAL A 231 -5.25 6.77 -8.78
C VAL A 231 -6.10 6.08 -7.72
N ALA A 232 -6.47 4.81 -7.91
CA ALA A 232 -7.21 4.04 -6.92
C ALA A 232 -6.40 3.78 -5.64
N VAL A 233 -5.11 3.46 -5.76
CA VAL A 233 -4.20 3.30 -4.61
C VAL A 233 -4.09 4.61 -3.81
N GLY A 234 -4.05 5.76 -4.47
CA GLY A 234 -4.07 7.06 -3.79
C GLY A 234 -5.35 7.37 -3.00
N ARG A 235 -6.43 6.58 -3.18
CA ARG A 235 -7.67 6.63 -2.39
C ARG A 235 -7.68 5.67 -1.20
N PHE A 236 -6.64 4.86 -1.03
CA PHE A 236 -6.38 4.17 0.23
C PHE A 236 -5.64 5.14 1.15
N ARG A 237 -6.13 5.33 2.37
CA ARG A 237 -5.53 6.25 3.35
C ARG A 237 -5.44 5.61 4.71
N ALA A 238 -4.33 5.80 5.41
CA ALA A 238 -4.19 5.43 6.81
C ALA A 238 -4.86 6.49 7.69
N LEU A 239 -5.93 6.12 8.39
CA LEU A 239 -6.64 6.99 9.31
C LEU A 239 -5.84 7.22 10.60
N GLY A 240 -5.11 6.20 11.06
CA GLY A 240 -4.31 6.25 12.27
C GLY A 240 -4.38 4.96 13.09
N ILE A 241 -3.62 4.93 14.19
CA ILE A 241 -3.62 3.85 15.15
C ILE A 241 -4.82 3.97 16.09
N VAL A 242 -5.63 2.91 16.18
CA VAL A 242 -6.80 2.90 17.07
C VAL A 242 -6.37 2.71 18.52
N GLY A 243 -6.92 3.54 19.42
CA GLY A 243 -6.74 3.38 20.86
C GLY A 243 -5.47 4.04 21.41
N GLY A 244 -4.91 5.04 20.71
CA GLY A 244 -3.67 5.69 21.11
C GLY A 244 -3.78 6.71 22.25
N ALA A 245 -4.95 6.95 22.83
CA ALA A 245 -5.03 7.65 24.10
C ALA A 245 -4.91 6.65 25.24
N ALA A 246 -3.88 6.82 26.05
CA ALA A 246 -3.79 6.25 27.38
C ALA A 246 -4.97 6.77 28.22
N THR A 247 -6.13 6.12 28.11
CA THR A 247 -7.10 6.13 29.20
C THR A 247 -6.40 5.51 30.41
N GLU A 248 -6.45 6.18 31.57
CA GLU A 248 -5.80 5.72 32.80
C GLU A 248 -6.09 4.22 33.02
N GLY A 249 -5.03 3.40 33.03
CA GLY A 249 -5.11 1.93 33.14
C GLY A 249 -4.91 1.15 31.84
N THR A 250 -4.77 1.79 30.68
CA THR A 250 -4.43 1.10 29.42
C THR A 250 -2.94 0.74 29.44
N SER A 251 -2.61 -0.54 29.62
CA SER A 251 -1.23 -1.02 29.56
C SER A 251 -0.60 -0.61 28.23
N GLY A 252 0.64 -0.10 28.25
CA GLY A 252 1.39 0.32 27.05
C GLY A 252 1.57 -0.77 25.98
N ASP A 253 1.16 -2.00 26.29
CA ASP A 253 1.09 -3.16 25.40
C ASP A 253 0.03 -3.04 24.29
N ILE A 254 -1.03 -2.26 24.50
CA ILE A 254 -2.16 -2.17 23.55
C ILE A 254 -1.89 -1.12 22.47
N LEU A 255 -1.05 -0.13 22.77
CA LEU A 255 -0.75 1.00 21.89
C LEU A 255 0.02 0.54 20.65
N GLY A 256 -0.43 0.97 19.46
CA GLY A 256 0.27 0.67 18.19
C GLY A 256 -0.13 -0.64 17.51
N ARG A 257 -0.98 -1.46 18.13
CA ARG A 257 -1.34 -2.79 17.63
C ARG A 257 -2.38 -2.79 16.50
N THR A 258 -3.23 -1.77 16.42
CA THR A 258 -4.33 -1.73 15.44
C THR A 258 -4.22 -0.49 14.55
N LEU A 259 -3.96 -0.67 13.26
CA LEU A 259 -3.98 0.38 12.25
C LEU A 259 -5.32 0.39 11.52
N ALA A 260 -5.99 1.54 11.50
CA ALA A 260 -7.17 1.76 10.68
C ALA A 260 -6.79 2.42 9.35
N LEU A 261 -7.21 1.80 8.26
CA LEU A 261 -7.16 2.32 6.90
C LEU A 261 -8.59 2.52 6.39
N ALA A 262 -8.74 3.44 5.45
CA ALA A 262 -9.98 3.68 4.74
C ALA A 262 -9.73 3.70 3.25
N PHE A 263 -10.67 3.15 2.49
CA PHE A 263 -10.59 3.13 1.03
C PHE A 263 -11.92 3.58 0.44
N THR A 264 -11.85 4.49 -0.53
CA THR A 264 -13.01 5.09 -1.17
C THR A 264 -13.11 4.68 -2.63
N PHE A 265 -14.26 4.16 -3.04
CA PHE A 265 -14.52 3.71 -4.40
C PHE A 265 -15.92 4.10 -4.86
N ALA A 266 -16.12 4.08 -6.18
CA ALA A 266 -17.42 4.26 -6.80
C ALA A 266 -18.09 2.89 -6.89
N GLN A 267 -19.25 2.72 -6.27
CA GLN A 267 -20.05 1.50 -6.29
C GLN A 267 -21.27 1.69 -7.19
N LYS A 268 -21.66 0.63 -7.90
CA LYS A 268 -22.90 0.61 -8.67
C LYS A 268 -24.10 0.76 -7.71
N ASP A 269 -25.03 1.64 -8.06
CA ASP A 269 -26.30 1.74 -7.33
C ASP A 269 -27.29 0.71 -7.89
N GLU A 270 -27.60 -0.32 -7.12
CA GLU A 270 -28.54 -1.37 -7.52
C GLU A 270 -30.00 -0.88 -7.52
N THR A 271 -30.30 0.23 -6.85
CA THR A 271 -31.67 0.73 -6.66
C THR A 271 -32.14 1.66 -7.79
N ILE A 272 -31.22 2.21 -8.58
CA ILE A 272 -31.54 3.14 -9.67
C ILE A 272 -31.47 2.40 -11.01
N THR A 273 -32.59 1.82 -11.43
CA THR A 273 -32.77 1.27 -12.77
C THR A 273 -33.14 2.40 -13.75
N GLY A 274 -32.15 3.19 -14.18
CA GLY A 274 -32.38 4.29 -15.11
C GLY A 274 -31.11 4.84 -15.75
N ALA A 275 -31.26 5.57 -16.87
CA ALA A 275 -30.17 6.04 -17.73
C ALA A 275 -29.14 6.98 -17.05
N SER A 276 -29.36 7.39 -15.80
CA SER A 276 -28.33 7.97 -14.93
C SER A 276 -27.82 6.92 -13.95
N ASP A 277 -26.93 6.05 -14.43
CA ASP A 277 -26.15 5.10 -13.61
C ASP A 277 -25.09 5.87 -12.81
N ALA A 278 -25.56 6.69 -11.87
CA ALA A 278 -24.73 7.54 -11.03
C ALA A 278 -24.12 6.67 -9.94
N ALA A 279 -22.84 6.33 -10.11
CA ALA A 279 -22.14 5.51 -9.13
C ALA A 279 -22.09 6.20 -7.75
N LEU A 280 -22.47 5.47 -6.70
CA LEU A 280 -22.43 5.94 -5.33
C LEU A 280 -20.99 5.92 -4.82
N THR A 281 -20.53 7.00 -4.21
CA THR A 281 -19.22 6.98 -3.52
C THR A 281 -19.35 6.34 -2.14
N VAL A 282 -18.66 5.22 -1.96
CA VAL A 282 -18.64 4.41 -0.75
C VAL A 282 -17.23 4.40 -0.15
N THR A 283 -17.17 4.50 1.17
CA THR A 283 -15.93 4.45 1.94
C THR A 283 -16.04 3.33 2.95
N GLU A 284 -15.19 2.32 2.80
CA GLU A 284 -15.05 1.18 3.69
C GLU A 284 -13.74 1.28 4.47
N LEU A 285 -13.64 0.51 5.55
CA LEU A 285 -12.52 0.47 6.48
C LEU A 285 -11.80 -0.87 6.39
N LEU A 286 -10.48 -0.81 6.54
CA LEU A 286 -9.59 -1.96 6.63
C LEU A 286 -8.78 -1.81 7.91
N LEU A 287 -8.85 -2.79 8.80
CA LEU A 287 -8.14 -2.83 10.06
C LEU A 287 -7.02 -3.87 9.97
N LEU A 288 -5.79 -3.42 10.19
CA LEU A 288 -4.65 -4.30 10.36
C LEU A 288 -4.38 -4.39 11.84
N HIS A 289 -4.26 -5.60 12.36
CA HIS A 289 -4.19 -5.84 13.79
C HIS A 289 -3.09 -6.86 14.09
N LEU A 290 -2.16 -6.48 14.95
CA LEU A 290 -1.11 -7.34 15.45
C LEU A 290 -1.65 -8.21 16.58
N SER A 291 -1.54 -9.53 16.44
CA SER A 291 -1.89 -10.53 17.45
C SER A 291 -1.18 -10.25 18.79
N PRO A 292 -1.75 -10.60 19.96
CA PRO A 292 -1.10 -10.31 21.24
C PRO A 292 0.16 -11.16 21.43
N ASP A 293 0.21 -12.30 20.75
CA ASP A 293 1.32 -13.25 20.76
C ASP A 293 2.36 -12.95 19.66
N CYS A 294 2.19 -11.85 18.90
CA CYS A 294 3.11 -11.50 17.83
C CYS A 294 4.49 -11.09 18.38
N THR A 295 5.53 -11.48 17.66
CA THR A 295 6.89 -11.04 17.94
C THR A 295 7.41 -10.24 16.77
N ALA A 296 8.52 -9.53 16.94
CA ALA A 296 9.08 -8.77 15.84
C ALA A 296 9.74 -9.67 14.76
N ASP A 297 10.10 -10.91 15.11
CA ASP A 297 10.54 -11.94 14.15
C ASP A 297 9.36 -12.63 13.43
N ASP A 298 8.21 -12.72 14.09
CA ASP A 298 6.95 -13.24 13.52
C ASP A 298 5.79 -12.28 13.80
N PRO A 299 5.66 -11.19 13.01
CA PRO A 299 4.58 -10.24 13.17
C PRO A 299 3.29 -10.85 12.60
N GLU A 300 2.58 -11.63 13.42
CA GLU A 300 1.27 -12.18 13.06
C GLU A 300 0.24 -11.05 12.91
N ILE A 301 -0.12 -10.75 11.66
CA ILE A 301 -1.07 -9.70 11.32
C ILE A 301 -2.40 -10.30 10.88
N GLN A 302 -3.44 -9.94 11.61
CA GLN A 302 -4.81 -10.21 11.25
C GLN A 302 -5.39 -9.02 10.49
N VAL A 303 -6.18 -9.33 9.47
CA VAL A 303 -6.77 -8.32 8.58
C VAL A 303 -8.28 -8.39 8.68
N PHE A 304 -8.91 -7.26 8.98
CA PHE A 304 -10.35 -7.13 9.03
C PHE A 304 -10.82 -6.06 8.06
N VAL A 305 -11.91 -6.30 7.35
CA VAL A 305 -12.45 -5.35 6.37
C VAL A 305 -13.94 -5.17 6.59
N THR A 306 -14.41 -3.93 6.50
CA THR A 306 -15.85 -3.66 6.56
C THR A 306 -16.49 -3.84 5.20
N SER A 307 -17.76 -4.27 5.18
CA SER A 307 -18.57 -4.36 3.97
C SER A 307 -19.98 -3.81 4.20
N ASP A 308 -20.74 -3.72 3.09
CA ASP A 308 -22.16 -3.39 3.11
C ASP A 308 -22.43 -2.07 3.84
N GLN A 309 -21.67 -1.04 3.45
CA GLN A 309 -21.68 0.30 4.04
C GLN A 309 -21.25 0.34 5.51
N ARG A 310 -20.37 -0.61 5.89
CA ARG A 310 -19.89 -0.89 7.26
C ARG A 310 -20.97 -1.44 8.19
N SER A 311 -21.84 -2.30 7.70
CA SER A 311 -22.72 -3.07 8.58
C SER A 311 -22.04 -4.35 9.08
N ASN A 312 -21.11 -4.90 8.29
CA ASN A 312 -20.38 -6.13 8.59
C ASN A 312 -18.87 -5.89 8.68
N LEU A 313 -18.20 -6.65 9.54
CA LEU A 313 -16.75 -6.77 9.64
C LEU A 313 -16.35 -8.19 9.31
N HIS A 314 -15.55 -8.37 8.26
CA HIS A 314 -15.01 -9.65 7.83
C HIS A 314 -13.60 -9.80 8.35
N ARG A 315 -13.28 -10.95 8.96
CA ARG A 315 -11.90 -11.37 9.19
C ARG A 315 -11.41 -12.07 7.95
N LEU A 316 -10.39 -11.53 7.30
CA LEU A 316 -9.85 -12.10 6.08
C LEU A 316 -8.92 -13.28 6.39
N GLU A 317 -9.00 -14.31 5.56
CA GLU A 317 -8.09 -15.43 5.60
C GLU A 317 -6.77 -15.04 4.93
N THR A 318 -5.77 -14.73 5.76
CA THR A 318 -4.42 -14.34 5.30
C THR A 318 -3.38 -15.43 5.51
N ARG A 319 -3.72 -16.51 6.23
CA ARG A 319 -2.84 -17.67 6.42
C ARG A 319 -2.51 -18.29 5.07
N GLY A 320 -1.22 -18.37 4.76
CA GLY A 320 -0.76 -18.86 3.47
C GLY A 320 -1.04 -17.91 2.32
N LEU A 321 -1.01 -16.59 2.55
CA LEU A 321 -0.97 -15.59 1.48
C LEU A 321 0.28 -15.84 0.61
N ARG A 322 0.09 -16.63 -0.44
CA ARG A 322 1.11 -16.88 -1.43
C ARG A 322 0.96 -15.84 -2.51
N LEU A 323 2.03 -15.09 -2.81
CA LEU A 323 1.97 -14.06 -3.84
C LEU A 323 1.56 -14.65 -5.21
N ASN A 324 1.86 -15.92 -5.47
CA ASN A 324 1.44 -16.66 -6.66
C ASN A 324 0.07 -17.36 -6.54
N SER A 325 -0.70 -17.10 -5.47
CA SER A 325 -2.04 -17.66 -5.31
C SER A 325 -2.93 -17.19 -6.46
N PRO A 326 -3.69 -18.09 -7.11
CA PRO A 326 -4.63 -17.70 -8.16
C PRO A 326 -5.78 -16.85 -7.58
N THR A 327 -6.17 -17.14 -6.33
CA THR A 327 -7.26 -16.46 -5.63
C THR A 327 -6.71 -15.36 -4.70
N PRO A 328 -7.14 -14.10 -4.88
CA PRO A 328 -6.77 -13.01 -3.98
C PRO A 328 -7.55 -13.08 -2.67
N THR A 329 -7.13 -12.30 -1.68
CA THR A 329 -7.86 -12.14 -0.40
C THR A 329 -9.16 -11.35 -0.60
N ILE A 330 -9.11 -10.37 -1.51
CA ILE A 330 -10.26 -9.56 -1.92
C ILE A 330 -10.35 -9.62 -3.45
N SER A 331 -11.49 -10.05 -3.99
CA SER A 331 -11.83 -9.91 -5.41
C SER A 331 -12.83 -8.78 -5.57
N ALA A 332 -12.54 -7.80 -6.40
CA ALA A 332 -13.48 -6.73 -6.74
C ALA A 332 -13.90 -6.85 -8.21
N ASP A 333 -15.21 -6.89 -8.44
CA ASP A 333 -15.82 -6.94 -9.76
C ASP A 333 -15.99 -5.50 -10.28
N ILE A 334 -15.42 -5.22 -11.45
CA ILE A 334 -15.29 -3.88 -12.02
C ILE A 334 -16.05 -3.78 -13.34
N GLN A 335 -16.92 -2.79 -13.42
CA GLN A 335 -17.57 -2.32 -14.64
C GLN A 335 -16.94 -1.01 -15.12
N PHE A 336 -16.99 -0.76 -16.42
CA PHE A 336 -16.52 0.48 -17.01
C PHE A 336 -17.66 1.17 -17.75
N ASN A 337 -18.12 2.28 -17.20
CA ASN A 337 -19.29 2.99 -17.73
C ASN A 337 -18.92 3.99 -18.84
N LYS A 338 -17.62 4.21 -19.06
CA LYS A 338 -17.10 5.10 -20.11
C LYS A 338 -15.82 4.54 -20.73
N THR A 339 -15.53 5.03 -21.93
CA THR A 339 -14.27 4.82 -22.62
C THR A 339 -13.73 6.19 -23.06
N VAL A 340 -12.42 6.36 -23.02
CA VAL A 340 -11.69 7.53 -23.51
C VAL A 340 -10.87 7.16 -24.74
N LEU A 341 -10.26 8.16 -25.38
CA LEU A 341 -9.44 7.98 -26.60
C LEU A 341 -10.22 7.25 -27.71
N MET A 342 -11.36 7.83 -28.12
CA MET A 342 -12.22 7.29 -29.19
C MET A 342 -12.71 5.85 -28.94
N GLY A 343 -12.87 5.47 -27.67
CA GLY A 343 -13.38 4.16 -27.29
C GLY A 343 -12.31 3.10 -27.02
N MET A 344 -11.03 3.45 -27.12
CA MET A 344 -9.93 2.49 -27.02
C MET A 344 -9.54 2.15 -25.59
N TYR A 345 -9.70 3.08 -24.64
CA TYR A 345 -9.26 2.88 -23.26
C TYR A 345 -10.43 2.97 -22.28
N PRO A 346 -10.62 2.00 -21.37
CA PRO A 346 -11.69 2.02 -20.39
C PRO A 346 -11.46 3.12 -19.34
N ALA A 347 -12.53 3.80 -18.91
CA ALA A 347 -12.46 4.89 -17.94
C ALA A 347 -13.62 4.80 -16.94
N ASP A 348 -13.46 5.51 -15.81
CA ASP A 348 -14.42 5.54 -14.70
C ASP A 348 -14.82 4.13 -14.23
N PRO A 349 -13.89 3.36 -13.62
CA PRO A 349 -14.21 2.05 -13.05
C PRO A 349 -15.23 2.19 -11.93
N VAL A 350 -16.27 1.36 -11.98
CA VAL A 350 -17.32 1.25 -10.98
C VAL A 350 -17.30 -0.16 -10.42
N VAL A 351 -17.27 -0.29 -9.10
CA VAL A 351 -17.32 -1.58 -8.40
C VAL A 351 -18.76 -2.07 -8.41
N SER A 352 -19.01 -3.22 -9.03
CA SER A 352 -20.33 -3.87 -9.03
C SER A 352 -20.46 -4.93 -7.93
N GLY A 353 -19.35 -5.50 -7.47
CA GLY A 353 -19.35 -6.51 -6.42
C GLY A 353 -17.99 -6.60 -5.74
N ILE A 354 -17.99 -7.03 -4.47
CA ILE A 354 -16.76 -7.36 -3.75
C ILE A 354 -16.96 -8.70 -3.06
N ARG A 355 -16.01 -9.61 -3.29
CA ARG A 355 -15.95 -10.92 -2.66
C ARG A 355 -14.74 -10.97 -1.72
N TYR A 356 -15.01 -11.36 -0.48
CA TYR A 356 -14.00 -11.47 0.57
C TYR A 356 -13.74 -12.94 0.85
N ARG A 357 -12.47 -13.34 0.86
CA ARG A 357 -12.08 -14.63 1.42
C ARG A 357 -12.04 -14.51 2.95
N SER A 358 -13.20 -14.68 3.57
CA SER A 358 -13.42 -14.44 4.99
C SER A 358 -13.40 -15.74 5.78
N SER A 359 -12.72 -15.75 6.93
CA SER A 359 -12.75 -16.82 7.93
C SER A 359 -13.80 -16.59 9.01
N GLY A 360 -14.41 -15.40 9.05
CA GLY A 360 -15.45 -15.07 10.04
C GLY A 360 -16.07 -13.71 9.79
N ILE A 361 -17.33 -13.54 10.19
CA ILE A 361 -18.09 -12.29 10.01
C ILE A 361 -18.67 -11.87 11.35
N LEU A 362 -18.54 -10.58 11.68
CA LEU A 362 -19.12 -9.96 12.86
C LEU A 362 -19.90 -8.71 12.46
N SER A 363 -21.08 -8.50 13.05
CA SER A 363 -21.83 -7.26 12.82
C SER A 363 -21.15 -6.07 13.50
N MET A 364 -21.06 -4.94 12.79
CA MET A 364 -20.56 -3.69 13.34
C MET A 364 -21.43 -3.17 14.50
N ASP A 365 -22.72 -3.50 14.55
CA ASP A 365 -23.59 -3.15 15.68
C ASP A 365 -23.18 -3.90 16.95
N THR A 366 -22.73 -5.15 16.82
CA THR A 366 -22.17 -5.91 17.95
C THR A 366 -20.91 -5.24 18.47
N ILE A 367 -20.00 -4.80 17.58
CA ILE A 367 -18.78 -4.08 17.96
C ILE A 367 -19.12 -2.77 18.66
N LYS A 368 -20.09 -2.00 18.12
CA LYS A 368 -20.59 -0.76 18.75
C LYS A 368 -21.17 -1.02 20.14
N ARG A 369 -21.85 -2.15 20.36
CA ARG A 369 -22.41 -2.52 21.67
C ARG A 369 -21.32 -2.92 22.67
N LEU A 370 -20.34 -3.71 22.24
CA LEU A 370 -19.22 -4.15 23.10
C LEU A 370 -18.30 -2.98 23.49
N GLY A 371 -18.15 -1.99 22.60
CA GLY A 371 -17.37 -0.78 22.87
C GLY A 371 -18.08 0.27 23.74
N LYS A 372 -19.36 0.07 24.10
CA LYS A 372 -20.09 0.95 25.01
C LYS A 372 -20.02 0.39 26.43
N ALA A 373 -19.64 1.24 27.39
CA ALA A 373 -19.80 0.91 28.80
C ALA A 373 -21.30 0.86 29.11
N ASP A 374 -21.74 -0.23 29.71
CA ASP A 374 -23.06 -0.33 30.34
C ASP A 374 -22.82 -0.45 31.85
N GLY A 375 -23.72 0.03 32.71
CA GLY A 375 -23.48 0.24 34.14
C GLY A 375 -22.98 -0.99 34.94
N GLN A 376 -22.98 -2.19 34.34
CA GLN A 376 -22.44 -3.43 34.89
C GLN A 376 -21.16 -3.96 34.21
N ARG A 377 -20.76 -3.42 33.04
CA ARG A 377 -19.59 -3.90 32.28
C ARG A 377 -18.76 -2.73 31.73
N PRO A 378 -17.44 -2.72 31.96
CA PRO A 378 -16.57 -1.71 31.37
C PRO A 378 -16.59 -1.81 29.85
N ALA A 379 -16.41 -0.66 29.17
CA ALA A 379 -16.24 -0.63 27.72
C ALA A 379 -15.00 -1.45 27.34
N VAL A 380 -15.13 -2.31 26.32
CA VAL A 380 -14.02 -3.09 25.79
C VAL A 380 -13.38 -2.32 24.65
N SER A 381 -12.05 -2.26 24.60
CA SER A 381 -11.34 -1.58 23.51
C SER A 381 -11.50 -2.33 22.17
N LEU A 382 -11.43 -1.62 21.04
CA LEU A 382 -11.51 -2.28 19.73
C LEU A 382 -10.41 -3.34 19.57
N THR A 383 -9.20 -3.05 20.03
CA THR A 383 -8.06 -3.97 19.97
C THR A 383 -8.37 -5.28 20.68
N GLU A 384 -8.99 -5.23 21.86
CA GLU A 384 -9.42 -6.44 22.60
C GLU A 384 -10.59 -7.17 21.92
N ILE A 385 -11.54 -6.44 21.32
CA ILE A 385 -12.62 -7.05 20.54
C ILE A 385 -12.04 -7.84 19.35
N LEU A 386 -11.04 -7.28 18.66
CA LEU A 386 -10.35 -7.95 17.56
C LEU A 386 -9.53 -9.16 18.05
N ASP A 387 -8.87 -9.07 19.20
CA ASP A 387 -8.17 -10.19 19.84
C ASP A 387 -9.11 -11.38 20.07
N GLN A 388 -10.29 -11.11 20.64
CA GLN A 388 -11.31 -12.14 20.88
C GLN A 388 -11.87 -12.72 19.59
N PHE A 389 -12.16 -11.87 18.60
CA PHE A 389 -12.68 -12.31 17.32
C PHE A 389 -11.67 -13.16 16.55
N GLY A 390 -10.39 -12.81 16.61
CA GLY A 390 -9.30 -13.60 16.04
C GLY A 390 -9.22 -15.02 16.61
N LYS A 391 -9.26 -15.14 17.94
CA LYS A 391 -9.22 -16.42 18.64
C LYS A 391 -10.43 -17.31 18.32
N LEU A 392 -11.64 -16.73 18.30
CA LEU A 392 -12.87 -17.46 18.02
C LEU A 392 -12.90 -18.01 16.59
N ALA A 393 -12.52 -17.17 15.62
CA ALA A 393 -12.53 -17.59 14.22
C ALA A 393 -11.47 -18.67 13.91
N ASP A 394 -10.34 -18.70 14.64
CA ASP A 394 -9.37 -19.80 14.49
C ASP A 394 -9.88 -21.13 15.05
N SER A 395 -10.58 -21.10 16.18
CA SER A 395 -11.16 -22.30 16.80
C SER A 395 -12.27 -22.96 15.97
N GLY A 396 -12.90 -22.21 15.06
CA GLY A 396 -13.91 -22.73 14.12
C GLY A 396 -13.34 -23.32 12.83
N SER A 397 -12.04 -23.14 12.55
CA SER A 397 -11.39 -23.60 11.31
C SER A 397 -10.74 -24.98 11.40
N SER A 398 -10.78 -25.61 12.58
CA SER A 398 -10.18 -26.91 12.89
C SER A 398 -11.22 -28.04 12.96
N ILE A 399 -12.05 -28.19 11.91
CA ILE A 399 -12.95 -29.34 11.71
C ILE A 399 -12.79 -29.85 10.28
#